data_AF-R7JCZ2-F1
#
_entry.id   AF-R7JCZ2-F1
#
_cell.length_a   1.000
_cell.length_b   1.000
_cell.length_c   1.000
_cell.angle_alpha   90.00
_cell.angle_beta   90.00
_cell.angle_gamma   90.00
#
_symmetry.space_group_name_H-M   'P 1'
#
loop_
_entity.id
_entity.type
_entity.pdbx_description
1 polymer ?
#
loop_
_entity_poly.entity_id
_entity_poly.type
_entity_poly.pdbx_seq_one_letter_code
_entity_poly.pdbx_strand_id
1 'polypeptide(L)'
;MTQKIIVKNKRTRELLELTLPEFKEKFKAELKTALDNFEKQESRKNFLPSFVKPNNNFESDFYFSLRWNFNNLQNSNWYIERIL
;
A
#
# COMPACT_ATOMS: atom_id res chain seq x y z
N MET A 1 8.67 -12.51 -15.79
CA MET A 1 9.62 -11.73 -14.98
C MET A 1 9.00 -11.56 -13.61
N THR A 2 9.68 -11.96 -12.54
CA THR A 2 9.14 -11.84 -11.18
C THR A 2 9.30 -10.39 -10.73
N GLN A 3 8.18 -9.72 -10.47
CA GLN A 3 8.19 -8.33 -10.01
C GLN A 3 8.92 -8.22 -8.67
N LYS A 4 9.89 -7.30 -8.58
CA LYS A 4 10.68 -7.09 -7.36
C LYS A 4 10.28 -5.79 -6.69
N ILE A 5 10.26 -5.79 -5.37
CA ILE A 5 9.97 -4.62 -4.55
C ILE A 5 11.21 -4.32 -3.72
N ILE A 6 11.73 -3.11 -3.86
CA ILE A 6 12.82 -2.59 -3.04
C ILE A 6 12.18 -1.78 -1.91
N VAL A 7 12.36 -2.26 -0.68
CA VAL A 7 11.95 -1.54 0.53
C VAL A 7 13.16 -1.02 1.28
N LYS A 8 13.00 0.15 1.90
CA LYS A 8 14.06 0.82 2.64
C LYS A 8 13.61 1.20 4.03
N ASN A 9 14.49 0.99 5.00
CA ASN A 9 14.27 1.45 6.35
C ASN A 9 14.59 2.96 6.46
N LYS A 10 13.65 3.75 6.96
CA LYS A 10 13.79 5.20 7.19
C LYS A 10 14.93 5.53 8.15
N ARG A 11 15.12 4.70 9.19
CA ARG A 11 16.08 4.94 10.28
C ARG A 11 17.46 4.36 9.96
N THR A 12 17.52 3.08 9.60
CA THR A 12 18.80 2.37 9.41
C THR A 12 19.33 2.49 7.98
N ARG A 13 18.52 2.98 7.02
CA ARG A 13 18.82 3.00 5.58
C ARG A 13 19.05 1.63 4.95
N GLU A 14 18.75 0.56 5.70
CA GLU A 14 18.78 -0.82 5.22
C GLU A 14 17.85 -0.99 4.02
N LEU A 15 18.31 -1.77 3.04
CA LEU A 15 17.58 -2.09 1.82
C LEU A 15 17.26 -3.58 1.80
N LEU A 16 16.02 -3.91 1.43
CA LEU A 16 15.62 -5.28 1.17
C LEU A 16 15.03 -5.35 -0.24
N GLU A 17 15.50 -6.32 -1.02
CA GLU A 17 14.86 -6.73 -2.26
C GLU A 17 13.97 -7.93 -1.96
N LEU A 18 12.68 -7.79 -2.22
CA LEU A 18 11.68 -8.83 -1.97
C LEU A 18 10.87 -9.08 -3.23
N THR A 19 10.42 -10.31 -3.41
CA THR A 19 9.32 -10.60 -4.34
C THR A 19 8.00 -10.08 -3.77
N LEU A 20 6.98 -9.92 -4.62
CA LEU A 20 5.65 -9.50 -4.15
C LEU A 20 5.07 -10.43 -3.05
N PRO A 21 5.16 -11.78 -3.13
CA PRO A 21 4.72 -12.65 -2.06
C PRO A 21 5.49 -12.45 -0.76
N GLU A 22 6.81 -12.38 -0.81
CA GLU A 22 7.66 -12.15 0.39
C GLU A 22 7.37 -10.79 1.03
N PHE A 23 7.16 -9.77 0.22
CA PHE A 23 6.73 -8.45 0.70
C PHE A 23 5.38 -8.52 1.40
N LYS A 24 4.39 -9.21 0.82
CA LYS A 24 3.06 -9.37 1.41
C LYS A 24 3.10 -10.12 2.74
N GLU A 25 3.92 -11.16 2.85
CA GLU A 25 4.07 -11.89 4.11
C GLU A 25 4.81 -11.06 5.16
N LYS A 26 5.93 -10.45 4.79
CA LYS A 26 6.77 -9.68 5.72
C LYS A 26 6.08 -8.44 6.26
N PHE A 27 5.31 -7.75 5.43
CA PHE A 27 4.62 -6.51 5.78
C PHE A 27 3.11 -6.68 5.92
N LYS A 28 2.65 -7.90 6.26
CA LYS A 28 1.21 -8.23 6.35
C LYS A 28 0.44 -7.29 7.29
N ALA A 29 1.02 -6.95 8.44
CA ALA A 29 0.39 -6.09 9.43
C ALA A 29 0.32 -4.63 8.95
N GLU A 30 1.40 -4.13 8.34
CA GLU A 30 1.46 -2.78 7.77
C GLU A 30 0.53 -2.63 6.56
N LEU A 31 0.48 -3.64 5.70
CA LEU A 31 -0.43 -3.68 4.55
C LEU A 31 -1.88 -3.64 5.00
N LYS A 32 -2.25 -4.46 5.99
CA LYS A 32 -3.59 -4.43 6.56
C LYS A 32 -3.94 -3.04 7.10
N THR A 33 -3.03 -2.45 7.87
CA THR A 33 -3.23 -1.11 8.44
C THR A 33 -3.39 -0.05 7.34
N ALA A 34 -2.57 -0.11 6.29
CA ALA A 34 -2.65 0.80 5.15
C ALA A 34 -3.97 0.64 4.38
N LEU A 35 -4.43 -0.59 4.18
CA LEU A 35 -5.68 -0.89 3.51
C LEU A 35 -6.88 -0.42 4.33
N ASP A 36 -6.92 -0.69 5.63
CA ASP A 36 -7.98 -0.22 6.52
C ASP A 36 -8.08 1.33 6.50
N ASN A 37 -6.94 2.02 6.44
CA ASN A 37 -6.90 3.47 6.34
C ASN A 37 -7.32 3.98 4.95
N PHE A 38 -6.96 3.26 3.89
CA PHE A 38 -7.43 3.54 2.53
C PHE A 38 -8.96 3.44 2.43
N GLU A 39 -9.54 2.34 2.93
CA GLU A 39 -11.00 2.14 2.96
C GLU A 39 -11.71 3.24 3.75
N LYS A 40 -11.16 3.64 4.90
CA LYS A 40 -11.68 4.78 5.69
C LYS A 40 -11.59 6.11 4.94
N GLN A 41 -10.53 6.33 4.16
CA GLN A 41 -10.37 7.55 3.37
C GLN A 41 -11.34 7.57 2.19
N GLU A 42 -11.46 6.48 1.45
CA GLU A 42 -12.38 6.38 0.30
C GLU A 42 -13.84 6.45 0.74
N SER A 43 -14.21 5.79 1.85
CA SER A 43 -15.57 5.89 2.41
C SER A 43 -15.93 7.29 2.93
N ARG A 44 -14.96 8.15 3.28
CA ARG A 44 -15.23 9.56 3.60
C ARG A 44 -15.56 10.39 2.36
N LYS A 45 -15.24 9.92 1.16
CA LYS A 45 -15.61 10.56 -0.11
C LYS A 45 -17.08 10.35 -0.49
N ASN A 46 -17.90 9.87 0.45
CA ASN A 46 -19.35 9.67 0.32
C ASN A 46 -20.18 10.94 0.03
N PHE A 47 -19.56 12.12 -0.05
CA PHE A 47 -20.20 13.33 -0.55
C PHE A 47 -20.26 13.38 -2.09
N LEU A 48 -19.54 12.50 -2.79
CA LEU A 48 -19.55 12.44 -4.25
C LEU A 48 -20.87 11.82 -4.76
N PRO A 49 -21.40 12.30 -5.89
CA PRO A 49 -22.61 11.75 -6.50
C PRO A 49 -22.49 10.24 -6.75
N SER A 50 -23.61 9.51 -6.68
CA SER A 50 -23.64 8.05 -6.81
C SER A 50 -23.02 7.49 -8.10
N PHE A 51 -22.97 8.28 -9.18
CA PHE A 51 -22.33 7.92 -10.44
C PHE A 51 -20.80 8.09 -10.46
N VAL A 52 -20.23 8.73 -9.43
CA VAL A 52 -18.78 8.92 -9.21
C VAL A 52 -18.26 7.99 -8.10
N LYS A 53 -19.16 7.28 -7.40
CA LYS A 53 -18.75 6.35 -6.35
C LYS A 53 -17.87 5.27 -6.98
N PRO A 54 -16.60 5.14 -6.57
CA PRO A 54 -15.75 4.08 -7.08
C PRO A 54 -16.40 2.74 -6.78
N ASN A 55 -16.23 1.76 -7.68
CA ASN A 55 -16.64 0.38 -7.41
C ASN A 55 -16.08 -0.06 -6.05
N ASN A 56 -16.82 -0.89 -5.30
CA ASN A 56 -16.45 -1.36 -3.95
C ASN A 56 -15.14 -2.19 -3.87
N ASN A 57 -14.33 -2.24 -4.92
CA ASN A 57 -13.10 -3.03 -4.95
C ASN A 57 -11.89 -2.23 -4.43
N PHE A 58 -11.99 -1.78 -3.17
CA PHE A 58 -10.96 -0.98 -2.51
C PHE A 58 -9.59 -1.67 -2.49
N GLU A 59 -9.56 -2.99 -2.42
CA GLU A 59 -8.31 -3.75 -2.43
C GLU A 59 -7.58 -3.62 -3.77
N SER A 60 -8.29 -3.75 -4.90
CA SER A 60 -7.69 -3.56 -6.23
C SER A 60 -7.15 -2.14 -6.40
N ASP A 61 -7.92 -1.13 -5.99
CA ASP A 61 -7.51 0.27 -6.07
C ASP A 61 -6.31 0.57 -5.17
N PHE A 62 -6.26 -0.06 -3.98
CA PHE A 62 -5.13 0.02 -3.08
C PHE A 62 -3.85 -0.50 -3.74
N TYR A 63 -3.89 -1.69 -4.36
CA TYR A 63 -2.72 -2.28 -5.00
C TYR A 63 -2.32 -1.59 -6.31
N PHE A 64 -3.25 -0.95 -7.02
CA PHE A 64 -2.94 -0.16 -8.22
C PHE A 64 -1.94 0.96 -7.91
N SER A 65 -2.08 1.61 -6.75
CA SER A 65 -1.15 2.64 -6.25
C SER A 65 -0.35 2.16 -5.04
N LEU A 66 0.03 0.87 -5.00
CA LEU A 66 0.64 0.20 -3.84
C LEU A 66 1.75 1.02 -3.19
N ARG A 67 2.70 1.54 -3.98
CA ARG A 67 3.84 2.30 -3.45
C ARG A 67 3.40 3.54 -2.69
N TRP A 68 2.48 4.33 -3.25
CA TRP A 68 2.01 5.55 -2.60
C TRP A 68 1.16 5.22 -1.38
N ASN A 69 0.22 4.27 -1.53
CA ASN A 69 -0.70 3.88 -0.46
C ASN A 69 0.04 3.29 0.74
N PHE A 70 0.94 2.33 0.52
CA PHE A 70 1.75 1.73 1.59
C PHE A 70 2.66 2.76 2.27
N ASN A 71 3.19 3.74 1.54
CA ASN A 71 4.13 4.70 2.14
C ASN A 71 3.43 5.80 2.97
N ASN A 72 2.16 6.11 2.67
CA ASN A 72 1.45 7.25 3.27
C ASN A 72 0.31 6.85 4.22
N LEU A 73 -0.26 5.65 4.08
CA LEU A 73 -1.46 5.24 4.83
C LEU A 73 -1.14 4.35 6.03
N GLN A 74 0.13 4.11 6.31
CA GLN A 74 0.56 3.41 7.52
C GLN A 74 1.83 4.05 8.07
N ASN A 75 2.06 3.91 9.37
CA ASN A 75 3.22 4.47 10.05
C ASN A 75 4.29 3.40 10.32
N SER A 76 5.06 3.05 9.28
CA SER A 76 6.16 2.08 9.37
C SER A 76 7.50 2.76 9.17
N ASN A 77 8.51 2.15 9.79
CA ASN A 77 9.90 2.44 9.53
C ASN A 77 10.35 1.99 8.15
N TRP A 78 9.57 1.15 7.46
CA TRP A 78 9.84 0.69 6.11
C TRP A 78 8.95 1.39 5.09
N TYR A 79 9.52 1.70 3.92
CA TYR A 79 8.78 2.25 2.80
C TYR A 79 9.25 1.60 1.49
N ILE A 80 8.37 1.54 0.50
CA ILE A 80 8.69 1.08 -0.84
C ILE A 80 9.46 2.18 -1.56
N GLU A 81 10.75 1.96 -1.78
CA GLU A 81 11.61 2.87 -2.54
C GLU A 81 11.31 2.73 -4.04
N ARG A 82 11.18 1.49 -4.54
CA ARG A 82 10.91 1.18 -5.94
C ARG A 82 10.18 -0.16 -6.12
N ILE A 83 9.36 -0.25 -7.16
CA ILE A 83 8.83 -1.52 -7.70
C ILE A 83 9.45 -1.70 -9.10
N LEU A 84 10.04 -2.86 -9.36
CA LEU A 84 10.77 -3.25 -10.58
C LEU A 84 9.99 -4.28 -11.38
#